data_AF-A0A4R3VKN3-F1
#
_entry.id   AF-A0A4R3VKN3-F1
#
_cell.length_a   1.000
_cell.length_b   1.000
_cell.length_c   1.000
_cell.angle_alpha   90.00
_cell.angle_beta   90.00
_cell.angle_gamma   90.00
#
_symmetry.space_group_name_H-M   'P 1'
#
loop_
_entity.id
_entity.type
_entity.pdbx_description
1 polymer ?
#
loop_
_entity_poly.entity_id
_entity_poly.type
_entity_poly.pdbx_seq_one_letter_code
_entity_poly.pdbx_strand_id
1 'polypeptide(L)'
;MNAPSKTPIRTARTASAAAGKALVVPHPAHIQAAAESLREQVLAACGAMDLAVASGDKDFLRAMHIGAKQITQQREKANALFRRHQRHFKVGSQIDPARIDPVLQPAETTGLWSELFFVTRCMWSMPYNKGYGRRLRYVVYDQYHESVIGIIGLQSPPADLAVRDALFKSPAETKLSLVNATLDAYAVGAVPPYSFLLGGKLCAGMISTDTIRRGYWRQYVGKQTEMSNAQISQPLVGVTTTSAFGRSSQYNRLKYKDRLLAEPIGYTQGYGMLHLEHLYEEACSFLKLIGKYTDPGYGNGPKVRWQNMTKTLLGVGLPSSMLRHGVLREVFLYRFVEDFDKGMAGGEFGAPINLSEQDFGSYWRERWAMPRAARFPDWSQGDEHATIQRALNAEFATPAP
;
A
#
# COMPACT_ATOMS: atom_id res chain seq x y z
N MET A 1 -10.30 30.07 -18.53
CA MET A 1 -9.50 30.50 -17.36
C MET A 1 -8.50 29.39 -17.07
N ASN A 2 -7.24 29.67 -17.34
CA ASN A 2 -6.16 28.69 -17.35
C ASN A 2 -5.78 28.26 -15.93
N ALA A 3 -5.90 26.97 -15.64
CA ALA A 3 -5.36 26.36 -14.42
C ALA A 3 -3.82 26.30 -14.52
N PRO A 4 -3.07 26.66 -13.47
CA PRO A 4 -1.61 26.62 -13.53
C PRO A 4 -1.13 25.17 -13.51
N SER A 5 -0.39 24.78 -14.55
CA SER A 5 0.37 23.52 -14.57
C SER A 5 1.48 23.59 -13.53
N LYS A 6 1.25 23.02 -12.35
CA LYS A 6 2.32 22.76 -11.38
C LYS A 6 3.14 21.56 -11.84
N THR A 7 4.09 21.82 -12.73
CA THR A 7 5.20 20.90 -13.01
C THR A 7 5.97 20.70 -11.71
N PRO A 8 6.29 19.47 -11.27
CA PRO A 8 7.10 19.29 -10.09
C PRO A 8 8.50 19.81 -10.39
N ILE A 9 8.96 20.79 -9.62
CA ILE A 9 10.34 21.24 -9.63
C ILE A 9 11.18 20.05 -9.17
N ARG A 10 11.81 19.36 -10.13
CA ARG A 10 12.90 18.41 -9.86
C ARG A 10 14.07 19.22 -9.34
N THR A 11 14.16 19.39 -8.03
CA THR A 11 15.43 19.78 -7.40
C THR A 11 16.37 18.59 -7.55
N ALA A 12 17.27 18.67 -8.55
CA ALA A 12 18.43 17.81 -8.60
C ALA A 12 19.19 17.92 -7.27
N ARG A 13 19.66 16.79 -6.72
CA ARG A 13 20.68 16.82 -5.68
C ARG A 13 21.89 17.54 -6.28
N THR A 14 22.08 18.81 -5.94
CA THR A 14 23.45 19.29 -5.82
C THR A 14 24.13 18.36 -4.83
N ALA A 15 25.28 17.80 -5.19
CA ALA A 15 26.10 16.92 -4.37
C ALA A 15 26.71 17.64 -3.14
N SER A 16 25.97 18.58 -2.54
CA SER A 16 26.39 19.44 -1.45
C SER A 16 25.20 19.66 -0.52
N ALA A 17 25.42 19.40 0.78
CA ALA A 17 24.49 19.36 1.92
C ALA A 17 23.64 18.06 2.02
N ALA A 18 24.03 17.02 2.77
CA ALA A 18 24.76 17.00 4.03
C ALA A 18 25.72 15.80 4.10
N ALA A 19 27.02 16.07 3.97
CA ALA A 19 28.04 15.29 4.64
C ALA A 19 27.89 15.56 6.15
N GLY A 20 26.90 14.94 6.79
CA GLY A 20 26.94 14.81 8.24
C GLY A 20 28.28 14.16 8.59
N LYS A 21 29.09 14.81 9.43
CA LYS A 21 30.38 14.28 9.88
C LYS A 21 30.21 12.79 10.14
N ALA A 22 30.97 11.95 9.43
CA ALA A 22 30.98 10.52 9.66
C ALA A 22 31.24 10.32 11.16
N LEU A 23 30.24 9.89 11.90
CA LEU A 23 30.42 9.52 13.29
C LEU A 23 31.25 8.25 13.24
N VAL A 24 32.55 8.38 13.50
CA VAL A 24 33.41 7.22 13.67
C VAL A 24 32.88 6.48 14.89
N VAL A 25 32.26 5.33 14.67
CA VAL A 25 31.83 4.44 15.74
C VAL A 25 32.93 3.40 15.90
N PRO A 26 33.78 3.50 16.94
CA PRO A 26 34.84 2.53 17.14
C PRO A 26 34.24 1.18 17.49
N HIS A 27 34.59 0.16 16.73
CA HIS A 27 34.29 -1.24 17.04
C HIS A 27 35.56 -2.00 17.40
N PRO A 28 35.45 -3.11 18.15
CA PRO A 28 36.55 -4.06 18.28
C PRO A 28 37.09 -4.48 16.90
N ALA A 29 38.39 -4.73 16.79
CA ALA A 29 39.04 -5.05 15.51
C ALA A 29 38.37 -6.22 14.75
N HIS A 30 37.81 -7.19 15.46
CA HIS A 30 37.09 -8.33 14.87
C HIS A 30 35.70 -7.99 14.29
N ILE A 31 35.13 -6.82 14.63
CA ILE A 31 33.83 -6.33 14.15
C ILE A 31 34.02 -5.23 13.09
N GLN A 32 35.16 -4.53 13.12
CA GLN A 32 35.46 -3.40 12.25
C GLN A 32 35.28 -3.72 10.76
N ALA A 33 35.83 -4.84 10.29
CA ALA A 33 35.70 -5.28 8.90
C ALA A 33 34.24 -5.52 8.48
N ALA A 34 33.41 -6.10 9.37
CA ALA A 34 31.99 -6.31 9.09
C ALA A 34 31.21 -4.99 9.05
N ALA A 35 31.56 -4.04 9.93
CA ALA A 35 30.97 -2.70 9.94
C ALA A 35 31.31 -1.91 8.66
N GLU A 36 32.56 -1.98 8.20
CA GLU A 36 33.03 -1.33 6.98
C GLU A 36 32.39 -1.92 5.71
N SER A 37 32.37 -3.25 5.59
CA SER A 37 31.69 -3.94 4.48
C SER A 37 30.20 -3.57 4.41
N LEU A 38 29.48 -3.62 5.54
CA LEU A 38 28.05 -3.26 5.57
C LEU A 38 27.84 -1.77 5.26
N ARG A 39 28.75 -0.89 5.70
CA ARG A 39 28.71 0.54 5.36
C ARG A 39 28.81 0.76 3.84
N GLU A 40 29.75 0.09 3.19
CA GLU A 40 29.95 0.19 1.73
C GLU A 40 28.73 -0.29 0.96
N GLN A 41 28.16 -1.44 1.35
CA GLN A 41 26.95 -1.98 0.74
C GLN A 41 25.74 -1.04 0.89
N VAL A 42 25.56 -0.44 2.08
CA VAL A 42 24.49 0.55 2.30
C VAL A 42 24.67 1.78 1.41
N LEU A 43 25.90 2.28 1.29
CA LEU A 43 26.20 3.44 0.44
C LEU A 43 25.96 3.13 -1.04
N ALA A 44 26.39 1.96 -1.52
CA ALA A 44 26.16 1.49 -2.88
C ALA A 44 24.65 1.38 -3.18
N ALA A 45 23.88 0.74 -2.29
CA ALA A 45 22.43 0.61 -2.43
C ALA A 45 21.71 1.97 -2.45
N CYS A 46 22.14 2.92 -1.63
CA CYS A 46 21.61 4.29 -1.65
C CYS A 46 21.96 5.01 -2.97
N GLY A 47 23.19 4.88 -3.45
CA GLY A 47 23.63 5.48 -4.72
C GLY A 47 22.85 4.94 -5.92
N ALA A 48 22.65 3.63 -6.01
CA ALA A 48 21.83 3.01 -7.04
C ALA A 48 20.38 3.50 -7.00
N MET A 49 19.81 3.62 -5.79
CA MET A 49 18.45 4.15 -5.59
C MET A 49 18.32 5.60 -6.06
N ASP A 50 19.30 6.45 -5.74
CA ASP A 50 19.31 7.84 -6.14
C ASP A 50 19.33 8.00 -7.66
N LEU A 51 20.16 7.20 -8.35
CA LEU A 51 20.24 7.17 -9.81
C LEU A 51 18.90 6.76 -10.43
N ALA A 52 18.27 5.71 -9.92
CA ALA A 52 16.98 5.22 -10.42
C ALA A 52 15.84 6.23 -10.23
N VAL A 53 15.81 6.93 -9.09
CA VAL A 53 14.80 7.99 -8.84
C VAL A 53 15.06 9.20 -9.74
N ALA A 54 16.32 9.58 -9.95
CA ALA A 54 16.69 10.68 -10.84
C ALA A 54 16.34 10.38 -12.31
N SER A 55 16.57 9.15 -12.78
CA SER A 55 16.20 8.72 -14.13
C SER A 55 14.70 8.50 -14.29
N GLY A 56 13.96 8.25 -13.20
CA GLY A 56 12.55 7.90 -13.24
C GLY A 56 12.31 6.45 -13.67
N ASP A 57 13.30 5.58 -13.45
CA ASP A 57 13.26 4.16 -13.80
C ASP A 57 12.25 3.41 -12.91
N LYS A 58 11.04 3.24 -13.44
CA LYS A 58 9.98 2.51 -12.75
C LYS A 58 10.23 1.01 -12.72
N ASP A 59 11.01 0.47 -13.65
CA ASP A 59 11.26 -0.96 -13.74
C ASP A 59 12.26 -1.39 -12.69
N PHE A 60 13.29 -0.57 -12.43
CA PHE A 60 14.17 -0.74 -11.26
C PHE A 60 13.38 -0.71 -9.95
N LEU A 61 12.51 0.29 -9.76
CA LEU A 61 11.66 0.36 -8.54
C LEU A 61 10.75 -0.86 -8.38
N ARG A 62 10.20 -1.37 -9.48
CA ARG A 62 9.40 -2.60 -9.47
C ARG A 62 10.25 -3.81 -9.10
N ALA A 63 11.42 -3.95 -9.69
CA ALA A 63 12.35 -5.06 -9.44
C ALA A 63 12.74 -5.13 -7.95
N MET A 64 13.09 -3.99 -7.34
CA MET A 64 13.43 -3.94 -5.90
C MET A 64 12.27 -4.35 -5.00
N HIS A 65 11.05 -3.88 -5.30
CA HIS A 65 9.87 -4.27 -4.54
C HIS A 65 9.60 -5.78 -4.61
N ILE A 66 9.94 -6.41 -5.75
CA ILE A 66 9.79 -7.86 -5.95
C ILE A 66 10.88 -8.62 -5.20
N GLY A 67 12.14 -8.18 -5.26
CA GLY A 67 13.26 -8.78 -4.50
C GLY A 67 13.05 -8.75 -2.98
N ALA A 68 12.23 -7.81 -2.48
CA ALA A 68 11.79 -7.74 -1.08
C ALA A 68 10.73 -8.80 -0.68
N LYS A 69 10.19 -9.58 -1.62
CA LYS A 69 9.28 -10.69 -1.27
C LYS A 69 10.10 -11.82 -0.66
N GLN A 70 9.71 -12.31 0.52
CA GLN A 70 10.12 -13.63 0.99
C GLN A 70 9.28 -14.68 0.25
N ILE A 71 9.85 -15.26 -0.81
CA ILE A 71 9.07 -15.86 -1.92
C ILE A 71 8.65 -17.31 -1.70
N THR A 72 9.50 -18.18 -1.16
CA THR A 72 9.35 -19.62 -1.41
C THR A 72 8.08 -20.24 -0.82
N GLN A 73 7.87 -20.12 0.49
CA GLN A 73 6.73 -20.78 1.17
C GLN A 73 5.36 -20.14 0.84
N GLN A 74 5.33 -18.82 0.57
CA GLN A 74 4.10 -18.14 0.18
C GLN A 74 3.68 -18.50 -1.25
N ARG A 75 4.66 -18.74 -2.14
CA ARG A 75 4.44 -19.08 -3.55
C ARG A 75 3.81 -20.46 -3.73
N GLU A 76 4.31 -21.48 -3.04
CA GLU A 76 3.75 -22.83 -3.13
C GLU A 76 2.28 -22.84 -2.69
N LYS A 77 2.00 -22.23 -1.54
CA LYS A 77 0.64 -22.06 -1.03
C LYS A 77 -0.25 -21.29 -2.01
N ALA A 78 0.24 -20.19 -2.57
CA ALA A 78 -0.52 -19.37 -3.51
C ALA A 78 -0.85 -20.15 -4.81
N ASN A 79 0.10 -20.91 -5.35
CA ASN A 79 -0.12 -21.76 -6.52
C ASN A 79 -1.13 -22.87 -6.22
N ALA A 80 -1.02 -23.55 -5.08
CA ALA A 80 -1.96 -24.58 -4.67
C ALA A 80 -3.40 -24.03 -4.54
N LEU A 81 -3.55 -22.88 -3.89
CA LEU A 81 -4.85 -22.21 -3.75
C LEU A 81 -5.39 -21.68 -5.07
N PHE A 82 -4.53 -21.15 -5.95
CA PHE A 82 -4.95 -20.72 -7.28
C PHE A 82 -5.51 -21.89 -8.09
N ARG A 83 -4.83 -23.04 -8.11
CA ARG A 83 -5.34 -24.26 -8.78
C ARG A 83 -6.67 -24.71 -8.19
N ARG A 84 -6.79 -24.72 -6.86
CA ARG A 84 -8.04 -25.09 -6.17
C ARG A 84 -9.21 -24.17 -6.53
N HIS A 85 -8.96 -22.88 -6.69
CA HIS A 85 -9.98 -21.85 -6.89
C HIS A 85 -10.01 -21.24 -8.30
N GLN A 86 -9.40 -21.92 -9.28
CA GLN A 86 -9.22 -21.41 -10.63
C GLN A 86 -10.54 -20.98 -11.29
N ARG A 87 -11.65 -21.65 -10.96
CA ARG A 87 -12.99 -21.31 -11.45
C ARG A 87 -13.44 -19.88 -11.15
N HIS A 88 -12.89 -19.27 -10.10
CA HIS A 88 -13.19 -17.89 -9.68
C HIS A 88 -12.32 -16.85 -10.39
N PHE A 89 -11.37 -17.26 -11.23
CA PHE A 89 -10.56 -16.38 -12.07
C PHE A 89 -10.96 -16.64 -13.52
N LYS A 90 -12.01 -16.00 -14.03
CA LYS A 90 -12.49 -16.22 -15.39
C LYS A 90 -11.54 -15.58 -16.39
N VAL A 91 -11.48 -16.14 -17.59
CA VAL A 91 -10.75 -15.53 -18.72
C VAL A 91 -11.62 -14.50 -19.42
N GLY A 92 -11.01 -13.59 -20.17
CA GLY A 92 -11.72 -12.46 -20.76
C GLY A 92 -12.87 -12.86 -21.69
N SER A 93 -12.73 -13.96 -22.44
CA SER A 93 -13.76 -14.50 -23.35
C SER A 93 -15.04 -14.98 -22.64
N GLN A 94 -15.01 -15.15 -21.32
CA GLN A 94 -16.15 -15.59 -20.50
C GLN A 94 -16.89 -14.41 -19.84
N ILE A 95 -16.45 -13.18 -20.07
CA ILE A 95 -16.98 -11.98 -19.43
C ILE A 95 -17.74 -11.14 -20.44
N ASP A 96 -19.02 -10.86 -20.14
CA ASP A 96 -19.81 -9.83 -20.81
C ASP A 96 -19.71 -8.52 -20.01
N PRO A 97 -19.01 -7.47 -20.50
CA PRO A 97 -18.86 -6.21 -19.78
C PRO A 97 -20.18 -5.56 -19.37
N ALA A 98 -21.26 -5.78 -20.11
CA ALA A 98 -22.57 -5.21 -19.81
C ALA A 98 -23.27 -5.88 -18.61
N ARG A 99 -22.84 -7.10 -18.24
CA ARG A 99 -23.44 -7.88 -17.15
C ARG A 99 -22.60 -7.93 -15.88
N ILE A 100 -21.42 -7.30 -15.87
CA ILE A 100 -20.56 -7.24 -14.69
C ILE A 100 -21.36 -6.68 -13.51
N ASP A 101 -21.42 -7.43 -12.41
CA ASP A 101 -22.17 -7.07 -11.21
C ASP A 101 -21.26 -7.11 -9.97
N PRO A 102 -20.55 -6.00 -9.67
CA PRO A 102 -19.50 -6.01 -8.67
C PRO A 102 -20.05 -5.84 -7.25
N VAL A 103 -19.68 -6.77 -6.36
CA VAL A 103 -20.01 -6.77 -4.93
C VAL A 103 -18.77 -6.86 -4.05
N LEU A 104 -18.87 -6.38 -2.80
CA LEU A 104 -17.80 -6.48 -1.81
C LEU A 104 -18.02 -7.67 -0.88
N GLN A 105 -17.18 -8.68 -1.01
CA GLN A 105 -17.23 -9.88 -0.18
C GLN A 105 -16.20 -9.79 0.95
N PRO A 106 -16.62 -9.76 2.23
CA PRO A 106 -15.69 -9.72 3.36
C PRO A 106 -14.76 -10.94 3.39
N ALA A 107 -13.46 -10.69 3.39
CA ALA A 107 -12.42 -11.72 3.52
C ALA A 107 -12.03 -11.89 4.99
N GLU A 108 -12.80 -12.75 5.67
CA GLU A 108 -12.58 -13.14 7.07
C GLU A 108 -11.25 -13.89 7.26
N THR A 109 -10.96 -14.35 8.48
CA THR A 109 -9.68 -15.01 8.78
C THR A 109 -9.50 -16.30 7.96
N THR A 110 -10.58 -17.06 7.74
CA THR A 110 -10.59 -18.35 7.05
C THR A 110 -11.67 -18.38 5.96
N GLY A 111 -11.72 -19.46 5.18
CA GLY A 111 -12.73 -19.67 4.15
C GLY A 111 -12.37 -19.10 2.78
N LEU A 112 -13.31 -19.25 1.83
CA LEU A 112 -13.12 -18.96 0.41
C LEU A 112 -12.59 -17.54 0.17
N TRP A 113 -13.24 -16.52 0.73
CA TRP A 113 -12.88 -15.13 0.51
C TRP A 113 -11.48 -14.78 1.05
N SER A 114 -11.07 -15.39 2.17
CA SER A 114 -9.71 -15.26 2.70
C SER A 114 -8.67 -15.85 1.75
N GLU A 115 -8.95 -17.03 1.20
CA GLU A 115 -8.08 -17.73 0.25
C GLU A 115 -7.98 -16.97 -1.09
N LEU A 116 -9.11 -16.50 -1.63
CA LEU A 116 -9.14 -15.68 -2.85
C LEU A 116 -8.40 -14.35 -2.65
N PHE A 117 -8.59 -13.69 -1.50
CA PHE A 117 -7.86 -12.48 -1.16
C PHE A 117 -6.36 -12.74 -1.14
N PHE A 118 -5.93 -13.83 -0.49
CA PHE A 118 -4.53 -14.22 -0.40
C PHE A 118 -3.91 -14.46 -1.78
N VAL A 119 -4.53 -15.30 -2.62
CA VAL A 119 -4.05 -15.60 -3.98
C VAL A 119 -3.92 -14.31 -4.79
N THR A 120 -4.96 -13.48 -4.80
CA THR A 120 -4.97 -12.19 -5.52
C THR A 120 -3.87 -11.27 -5.03
N ARG A 121 -3.67 -11.20 -3.70
CA ARG A 121 -2.64 -10.35 -3.10
C ARG A 121 -1.22 -10.78 -3.47
N CYS A 122 -0.98 -12.09 -3.64
CA CYS A 122 0.33 -12.63 -4.02
C CYS A 122 0.75 -12.25 -5.46
N MET A 123 -0.21 -11.89 -6.32
CA MET A 123 0.07 -11.47 -7.71
C MET A 123 0.78 -10.12 -7.81
N TRP A 124 0.74 -9.28 -6.76
CA TRP A 124 1.34 -7.95 -6.78
C TRP A 124 2.72 -7.91 -6.10
N SER A 125 3.58 -7.01 -6.58
CA SER A 125 5.00 -6.91 -6.17
C SER A 125 5.22 -6.54 -4.71
N MET A 126 4.30 -5.83 -4.06
CA MET A 126 4.50 -5.43 -2.65
C MET A 126 4.42 -6.65 -1.69
N PRO A 127 5.31 -6.77 -0.69
CA PRO A 127 5.30 -7.91 0.24
C PRO A 127 4.00 -7.97 1.05
N TYR A 128 3.53 -9.19 1.36
CA TYR A 128 2.40 -9.42 2.25
C TYR A 128 2.90 -9.39 3.70
N ASN A 129 2.52 -8.36 4.47
CA ASN A 129 2.80 -8.30 5.89
C ASN A 129 1.51 -8.54 6.69
N LYS A 130 1.56 -9.47 7.65
CA LYS A 130 0.53 -9.61 8.69
C LYS A 130 0.71 -8.47 9.70
N GLY A 131 0.46 -7.23 9.29
CA GLY A 131 0.63 -6.10 10.20
C GLY A 131 -0.45 -6.09 11.29
N TYR A 132 -0.09 -5.57 12.46
CA TYR A 132 -0.94 -5.49 13.65
C TYR A 132 -2.02 -4.38 13.52
N GLY A 133 -3.03 -4.45 14.40
CA GLY A 133 -4.11 -3.48 14.48
C GLY A 133 -5.36 -3.85 13.67
N ARG A 134 -6.20 -2.86 13.37
CA ARG A 134 -7.45 -3.06 12.62
C ARG A 134 -7.13 -3.49 11.20
N ARG A 135 -7.89 -4.45 10.69
CA ARG A 135 -7.77 -5.09 9.37
C ARG A 135 -9.15 -5.42 8.83
N LEU A 136 -9.53 -4.73 7.76
CA LEU A 136 -10.65 -5.14 6.92
C LEU A 136 -10.11 -5.57 5.57
N ARG A 137 -10.63 -6.66 5.05
CA ARG A 137 -10.22 -7.21 3.75
C ARG A 137 -11.48 -7.56 2.99
N TYR A 138 -11.49 -7.24 1.70
CA TYR A 138 -12.60 -7.52 0.80
C TYR A 138 -12.05 -8.07 -0.50
N VAL A 139 -12.76 -9.06 -1.04
CA VAL A 139 -12.68 -9.43 -2.45
C VAL A 139 -13.74 -8.62 -3.19
N VAL A 140 -13.33 -7.88 -4.21
CA VAL A 140 -14.25 -7.28 -5.18
C VAL A 140 -14.59 -8.39 -6.15
N TYR A 141 -15.84 -8.81 -6.17
CA TYR A 141 -16.28 -10.01 -6.87
C TYR A 141 -17.38 -9.66 -7.87
N ASP A 142 -17.26 -10.16 -9.08
CA ASP A 142 -18.32 -10.15 -10.07
C ASP A 142 -19.30 -11.27 -9.72
N GLN A 143 -20.47 -10.91 -9.20
CA GLN A 143 -21.50 -11.85 -8.80
C GLN A 143 -22.11 -12.57 -10.01
N TYR A 144 -22.24 -11.89 -11.15
CA TYR A 144 -22.86 -12.45 -12.34
C TYR A 144 -21.96 -13.52 -12.99
N HIS A 145 -20.68 -13.21 -13.16
CA HIS A 145 -19.71 -14.13 -13.80
C HIS A 145 -19.02 -15.06 -12.81
N GLU A 146 -19.31 -14.92 -11.51
CA GLU A 146 -18.65 -15.64 -10.42
C GLU A 146 -17.12 -15.51 -10.47
N SER A 147 -16.61 -14.26 -10.54
CA SER A 147 -15.18 -14.04 -10.73
C SER A 147 -14.58 -12.93 -9.88
N VAL A 148 -13.33 -13.12 -9.44
CA VAL A 148 -12.55 -12.11 -8.75
C VAL A 148 -12.20 -10.95 -9.69
N ILE A 149 -12.70 -9.77 -9.37
CA ILE A 149 -12.31 -8.51 -10.01
C ILE A 149 -11.00 -8.02 -9.40
N GLY A 150 -10.90 -8.07 -8.07
CA GLY A 150 -9.78 -7.48 -7.33
C GLY A 150 -9.94 -7.58 -5.82
N ILE A 151 -9.14 -6.81 -5.10
CA ILE A 151 -9.18 -6.79 -3.62
C ILE A 151 -9.03 -5.38 -3.07
N ILE A 152 -9.55 -5.21 -1.84
CA ILE A 152 -9.36 -4.03 -1.00
C ILE A 152 -8.91 -4.50 0.38
N GLY A 153 -7.72 -4.07 0.80
CA GLY A 153 -7.18 -4.26 2.13
C GLY A 153 -7.06 -2.91 2.84
N LEU A 154 -7.71 -2.79 3.99
CA LEU A 154 -7.66 -1.64 4.87
C LEU A 154 -6.96 -2.00 6.19
N GLN A 155 -6.24 -1.04 6.76
CA GLN A 155 -5.51 -1.20 8.00
C GLN A 155 -5.64 0.03 8.89
N SER A 156 -5.27 -0.10 10.17
CA SER A 156 -5.04 1.07 11.01
C SER A 156 -4.10 2.06 10.31
N PRO A 157 -4.42 3.36 10.30
CA PRO A 157 -3.64 4.35 9.58
C PRO A 157 -2.29 4.58 10.25
N PRO A 158 -1.28 5.05 9.50
CA PRO A 158 -0.05 5.51 10.12
C PRO A 158 -0.36 6.67 11.08
N ALA A 159 0.14 6.58 12.31
CA ALA A 159 0.00 7.65 13.30
C ALA A 159 0.55 8.98 12.76
N ASP A 160 1.67 8.92 12.06
CA ASP A 160 2.30 10.07 11.43
C ASP A 160 2.27 9.94 9.91
N LEU A 161 1.58 10.89 9.28
CA LEU A 161 1.55 11.09 7.84
C LEU A 161 1.58 12.59 7.60
N ALA A 162 2.78 13.16 7.49
CA ALA A 162 2.99 14.61 7.49
C ALA A 162 2.09 15.37 6.50
N VAL A 163 1.82 14.80 5.32
CA VAL A 163 0.93 15.40 4.32
C VAL A 163 -0.50 15.53 4.83
N ARG A 164 -1.03 14.50 5.48
CA ARG A 164 -2.37 14.52 6.09
C ARG A 164 -2.39 15.44 7.31
N ASP A 165 -1.38 15.33 8.16
CA ASP A 165 -1.31 16.07 9.42
C ASP A 165 -1.15 17.58 9.17
N ALA A 166 -0.59 17.98 8.03
CA ALA A 166 -0.52 19.38 7.62
C ALA A 166 -1.87 19.97 7.16
N LEU A 167 -2.84 19.14 6.78
CA LEU A 167 -4.17 19.61 6.34
C LEU A 167 -5.02 20.06 7.52
N PHE A 168 -4.97 19.29 8.61
CA PHE A 168 -5.86 19.45 9.74
C PHE A 168 -5.03 19.93 10.91
N LYS A 169 -5.31 21.14 11.41
CA LYS A 169 -4.70 21.69 12.62
C LYS A 169 -5.23 20.96 13.87
N SER A 170 -5.13 19.64 13.90
CA SER A 170 -5.65 18.80 14.97
C SER A 170 -4.96 19.14 16.29
N PRO A 171 -5.71 19.26 17.40
CA PRO A 171 -5.10 19.43 18.72
C PRO A 171 -4.16 18.27 19.04
N ALA A 172 -2.99 18.54 19.62
CA ALA A 172 -1.96 17.53 19.83
C ALA A 172 -2.45 16.35 20.69
N GLU A 173 -3.28 16.65 21.69
CA GLU A 173 -3.86 15.67 22.62
C GLU A 173 -4.86 14.72 21.96
N THR A 174 -5.61 15.20 20.96
CA THR A 174 -6.68 14.43 20.30
C THR A 174 -6.28 13.89 18.92
N LYS A 175 -5.13 14.33 18.37
CA LYS A 175 -4.61 13.91 17.04
C LYS A 175 -4.70 12.41 16.85
N LEU A 176 -4.17 11.63 17.81
CA LEU A 176 -4.13 10.18 17.66
C LEU A 176 -5.52 9.54 17.63
N SER A 177 -6.45 10.06 18.43
CA SER A 177 -7.85 9.60 18.44
C SER A 177 -8.53 9.90 17.11
N LEU A 178 -8.39 11.13 16.61
CA LEU A 178 -8.96 11.56 15.31
C LEU A 178 -8.35 10.77 14.15
N VAL A 179 -7.03 10.56 14.15
CA VAL A 179 -6.36 9.71 13.16
C VAL A 179 -6.91 8.28 13.25
N ASN A 180 -7.11 7.75 14.46
CA ASN A 180 -7.70 6.42 14.64
C ASN A 180 -9.18 6.34 14.23
N ALA A 181 -9.90 7.45 14.03
CA ALA A 181 -11.22 7.43 13.39
C ALA A 181 -11.16 7.14 11.87
N THR A 182 -9.95 7.11 11.28
CA THR A 182 -9.71 6.77 9.87
C THR A 182 -9.07 5.39 9.71
N LEU A 183 -8.97 4.91 8.47
CA LEU A 183 -8.16 3.76 8.06
C LEU A 183 -7.22 4.13 6.91
N ASP A 184 -6.27 3.25 6.61
CA ASP A 184 -5.39 3.37 5.45
C ASP A 184 -5.56 2.16 4.52
N ALA A 185 -5.72 2.39 3.22
CA ALA A 185 -5.84 1.33 2.23
C ALA A 185 -4.45 0.92 1.73
N TYR A 186 -4.04 -0.29 2.11
CA TYR A 186 -2.69 -0.82 1.86
C TYR A 186 -2.61 -1.75 0.64
N ALA A 187 -3.76 -2.26 0.18
CA ALA A 187 -3.84 -3.13 -0.99
C ALA A 187 -5.12 -2.81 -1.75
N VAL A 188 -5.01 -2.23 -2.94
CA VAL A 188 -6.16 -1.85 -3.76
C VAL A 188 -5.80 -2.06 -5.22
N GLY A 189 -6.56 -2.89 -5.91
CA GLY A 189 -6.31 -3.15 -7.32
C GLY A 189 -7.15 -4.30 -7.86
N ALA A 190 -7.14 -4.40 -9.18
CA ALA A 190 -7.82 -5.44 -9.94
C ALA A 190 -6.82 -6.40 -10.58
N VAL A 191 -7.33 -7.58 -10.95
CA VAL A 191 -6.60 -8.61 -11.69
C VAL A 191 -7.20 -8.81 -13.08
N PRO A 192 -6.43 -9.38 -14.03
CA PRO A 192 -6.98 -9.76 -15.33
C PRO A 192 -8.18 -10.70 -15.19
N PRO A 193 -9.19 -10.59 -16.08
CA PRO A 193 -9.28 -9.66 -17.22
C PRO A 193 -9.78 -8.26 -16.82
N TYR A 194 -10.37 -8.11 -15.63
CA TYR A 194 -10.99 -6.86 -15.18
C TYR A 194 -10.01 -5.68 -15.08
N SER A 195 -8.73 -5.94 -14.84
CA SER A 195 -7.69 -4.89 -14.86
C SER A 195 -7.60 -4.19 -16.22
N PHE A 196 -7.87 -4.89 -17.32
CA PHE A 196 -7.91 -4.33 -18.68
C PHE A 196 -9.15 -3.44 -18.91
N LEU A 197 -10.23 -3.72 -18.17
CA LEU A 197 -11.49 -2.97 -18.14
C LEU A 197 -11.50 -1.83 -17.10
N LEU A 198 -10.33 -1.38 -16.63
CA LEU A 198 -10.21 -0.36 -15.59
C LEU A 198 -10.79 -0.78 -14.22
N GLY A 199 -10.79 -2.08 -13.90
CA GLY A 199 -11.25 -2.60 -12.61
C GLY A 199 -10.48 -2.04 -11.41
N GLY A 200 -9.26 -1.51 -11.61
CA GLY A 200 -8.55 -0.78 -10.56
C GLY A 200 -9.31 0.46 -10.08
N LYS A 201 -10.03 1.15 -10.98
CA LYS A 201 -10.91 2.28 -10.61
C LYS A 201 -12.13 1.82 -9.84
N LEU A 202 -12.69 0.66 -10.19
CA LEU A 202 -13.79 0.05 -9.44
C LEU A 202 -13.35 -0.25 -8.01
N CYS A 203 -12.23 -0.97 -7.83
CA CYS A 203 -11.70 -1.30 -6.51
C CYS A 203 -11.40 -0.04 -5.69
N ALA A 204 -10.79 0.97 -6.32
CA ALA A 204 -10.48 2.23 -5.66
C ALA A 204 -11.72 3.04 -5.27
N GLY A 205 -12.79 3.04 -6.06
CA GLY A 205 -14.00 3.78 -5.73
C GLY A 205 -14.92 3.04 -4.77
N MET A 206 -14.89 1.70 -4.79
CA MET A 206 -15.58 0.83 -3.81
C MET A 206 -15.15 1.12 -2.36
N ILE A 207 -13.97 1.73 -2.14
CA ILE A 207 -13.56 2.23 -0.81
C ILE A 207 -14.55 3.24 -0.25
N SER A 208 -15.21 4.04 -1.09
CA SER A 208 -16.14 5.10 -0.67
C SER A 208 -17.56 4.63 -0.39
N THR A 209 -17.83 3.33 -0.50
CA THR A 209 -19.20 2.81 -0.35
C THR A 209 -19.57 2.61 1.10
N ASP A 210 -20.86 2.63 1.38
CA ASP A 210 -21.38 2.37 2.72
C ASP A 210 -21.02 0.97 3.25
N THR A 211 -20.74 0.01 2.37
CA THR A 211 -20.31 -1.34 2.78
C THR A 211 -19.01 -1.32 3.57
N ILE A 212 -18.07 -0.45 3.22
CA ILE A 212 -16.83 -0.28 3.98
C ILE A 212 -17.11 0.29 5.38
N ARG A 213 -17.89 1.38 5.46
CA ARG A 213 -18.23 2.01 6.74
C ARG A 213 -19.04 1.07 7.65
N ARG A 214 -20.04 0.38 7.10
CA ARG A 214 -20.83 -0.63 7.83
C ARG A 214 -20.00 -1.83 8.25
N GLY A 215 -19.11 -2.31 7.38
CA GLY A 215 -18.22 -3.44 7.71
C GLY A 215 -17.25 -3.10 8.84
N TYR A 216 -16.67 -1.91 8.83
CA TYR A 216 -15.88 -1.40 9.94
C TYR A 216 -16.70 -1.37 11.24
N TRP A 217 -17.90 -0.79 11.20
CA TRP A 217 -18.75 -0.67 12.38
C TRP A 217 -19.08 -2.04 12.96
N ARG A 218 -19.55 -2.98 12.13
CA ARG A 218 -19.84 -4.36 12.54
C ARG A 218 -18.65 -5.07 13.17
N GLN A 219 -17.44 -4.85 12.64
CA GLN A 219 -16.27 -5.57 13.11
C GLN A 219 -15.67 -4.97 14.39
N TYR A 220 -15.78 -3.66 14.62
CA TYR A 220 -15.02 -2.97 15.65
C TYR A 220 -15.83 -2.28 16.74
N VAL A 221 -17.10 -1.95 16.51
CA VAL A 221 -17.90 -1.25 17.53
C VAL A 221 -17.90 -2.02 18.86
N GLY A 222 -17.69 -1.30 19.96
CA GLY A 222 -17.70 -1.84 21.32
C GLY A 222 -16.51 -2.73 21.69
N LYS A 223 -15.60 -3.05 20.75
CA LYS A 223 -14.39 -3.82 21.06
C LYS A 223 -13.40 -2.98 21.85
N GLN A 224 -12.77 -3.59 22.85
CA GLN A 224 -11.68 -2.98 23.60
C GLN A 224 -10.38 -3.03 22.80
N THR A 225 -9.69 -1.89 22.72
CA THR A 225 -8.34 -1.79 22.14
C THR A 225 -7.33 -2.38 23.10
N GLU A 226 -6.41 -3.21 22.63
CA GLU A 226 -5.35 -3.80 23.47
C GLU A 226 -4.41 -2.73 24.08
N MET A 227 -4.11 -1.66 23.35
CA MET A 227 -3.15 -0.64 23.79
C MET A 227 -3.73 0.37 24.78
N SER A 228 -4.93 0.90 24.53
CA SER A 228 -5.56 1.94 25.37
C SER A 228 -6.60 1.41 26.35
N ASN A 229 -6.91 0.11 26.31
CA ASN A 229 -8.01 -0.53 27.05
C ASN A 229 -9.36 0.22 26.92
N ALA A 230 -9.54 0.96 25.82
CA ALA A 230 -10.69 1.78 25.54
C ALA A 230 -11.62 1.09 24.54
N GLN A 231 -12.93 1.32 24.64
CA GLN A 231 -13.88 0.82 23.66
C GLN A 231 -13.86 1.65 22.39
N ILE A 232 -13.88 1.00 21.23
CA ILE A 232 -14.06 1.67 19.95
C ILE A 232 -15.53 2.07 19.81
N SER A 233 -15.79 3.37 19.99
CA SER A 233 -17.12 3.97 19.80
C SER A 233 -17.20 4.89 18.57
N GLN A 234 -16.07 5.19 17.94
CA GLN A 234 -15.99 6.19 16.87
C GLN A 234 -16.32 5.60 15.49
N PRO A 235 -17.18 6.25 14.70
CA PRO A 235 -17.48 5.82 13.33
C PRO A 235 -16.24 6.00 12.43
N LEU A 236 -16.20 5.24 11.32
CA LEU A 236 -15.15 5.43 10.31
C LEU A 236 -15.44 6.70 9.51
N VAL A 237 -14.61 7.73 9.69
CA VAL A 237 -14.82 9.06 9.09
C VAL A 237 -14.13 9.24 7.74
N GLY A 238 -13.11 8.42 7.45
CA GLY A 238 -12.42 8.47 6.16
C GLY A 238 -11.33 7.41 6.00
N VAL A 239 -10.76 7.38 4.80
CA VAL A 239 -9.67 6.46 4.44
C VAL A 239 -8.56 7.24 3.74
N THR A 240 -7.30 7.00 4.09
CA THR A 240 -6.15 7.43 3.28
C THR A 240 -5.64 6.28 2.41
N THR A 241 -4.96 6.60 1.33
CA THR A 241 -4.14 5.61 0.61
C THR A 241 -2.97 6.28 -0.05
N THR A 242 -1.90 5.52 -0.28
CA THR A 242 -0.75 5.97 -1.06
C THR A 242 -0.67 5.22 -2.37
N SER A 243 -0.32 5.93 -3.44
CA SER A 243 0.03 5.31 -4.70
C SER A 243 1.27 4.40 -4.58
N ALA A 244 1.38 3.32 -5.37
CA ALA A 244 2.51 2.40 -5.28
C ALA A 244 3.87 3.01 -5.69
N PHE A 245 3.94 3.66 -6.87
CA PHE A 245 5.18 4.14 -7.50
C PHE A 245 5.05 5.59 -8.03
N GLY A 246 4.58 6.51 -7.19
CA GLY A 246 4.13 7.84 -7.64
C GLY A 246 2.75 7.78 -8.29
N ARG A 247 2.40 8.72 -9.18
CA ARG A 247 1.00 8.91 -9.66
C ARG A 247 0.34 7.59 -10.12
N SER A 248 -0.83 7.29 -9.56
CA SER A 248 -1.60 6.09 -9.92
C SER A 248 -2.86 6.45 -10.72
N SER A 249 -3.00 5.87 -11.91
CA SER A 249 -4.13 6.12 -12.81
C SER A 249 -5.49 5.68 -12.23
N GLN A 250 -5.50 4.75 -11.28
CA GLN A 250 -6.74 4.27 -10.66
C GLN A 250 -7.39 5.32 -9.75
N TYR A 251 -6.59 6.15 -9.06
CA TYR A 251 -7.09 7.23 -8.20
C TYR A 251 -7.27 8.54 -8.97
N ASN A 252 -6.55 8.73 -10.07
CA ASN A 252 -6.65 9.93 -10.90
C ASN A 252 -8.07 10.15 -11.42
N ARG A 253 -8.65 11.32 -11.09
CA ARG A 253 -10.00 11.75 -11.49
C ARG A 253 -11.07 10.70 -11.15
N LEU A 254 -10.89 9.98 -10.05
CA LEU A 254 -11.86 8.99 -9.57
C LEU A 254 -13.08 9.72 -8.99
N LYS A 255 -14.13 9.84 -9.79
CA LYS A 255 -15.37 10.52 -9.44
C LYS A 255 -16.56 9.58 -9.47
N TYR A 256 -17.56 9.86 -8.64
CA TYR A 256 -18.92 9.39 -8.80
C TYR A 256 -19.80 10.61 -9.08
N LYS A 257 -20.34 10.70 -10.31
CA LYS A 257 -20.98 11.92 -10.81
C LYS A 257 -20.04 13.13 -10.62
N ASP A 258 -20.46 14.16 -9.90
CA ASP A 258 -19.65 15.37 -9.66
C ASP A 258 -18.70 15.26 -8.46
N ARG A 259 -18.92 14.27 -7.58
CA ARG A 259 -18.14 14.07 -6.36
C ARG A 259 -16.80 13.41 -6.66
N LEU A 260 -15.70 14.05 -6.26
CA LEU A 260 -14.37 13.43 -6.24
C LEU A 260 -14.30 12.47 -5.04
N LEU A 261 -13.96 11.21 -5.30
CA LEU A 261 -13.89 10.18 -4.25
C LEU A 261 -12.50 10.12 -3.62
N ALA A 262 -11.46 10.02 -4.45
CA ALA A 262 -10.06 10.01 -4.01
C ALA A 262 -9.45 11.39 -4.24
N GLU A 263 -9.40 12.20 -3.18
CA GLU A 263 -8.85 13.56 -3.23
C GLU A 263 -7.33 13.53 -3.09
N PRO A 264 -6.55 14.03 -4.06
CA PRO A 264 -5.10 14.11 -3.91
C PRO A 264 -4.75 15.19 -2.87
N ILE A 265 -4.02 14.80 -1.82
CA ILE A 265 -3.67 15.71 -0.72
C ILE A 265 -2.17 16.03 -0.65
N GLY A 266 -1.34 15.43 -1.50
CA GLY A 266 0.08 15.74 -1.61
C GLY A 266 0.94 14.50 -1.81
N TYR A 267 2.24 14.60 -1.50
CA TYR A 267 3.22 13.54 -1.74
C TYR A 267 4.03 13.22 -0.48
N THR A 268 4.25 11.92 -0.24
CA THR A 268 5.20 11.48 0.78
C THR A 268 6.63 11.85 0.40
N GLN A 269 7.54 11.88 1.38
CA GLN A 269 8.96 12.22 1.17
C GLN A 269 9.83 11.01 0.77
N GLY A 270 9.24 9.81 0.67
CA GLY A 270 9.95 8.59 0.29
C GLY A 270 10.93 8.09 1.34
N TYR A 271 10.46 7.86 2.57
CA TYR A 271 11.24 7.19 3.62
C TYR A 271 10.80 5.73 3.77
N GLY A 272 11.75 4.81 3.86
CA GLY A 272 11.49 3.37 3.87
C GLY A 272 12.79 2.56 3.81
N MET A 273 12.66 1.25 3.97
CA MET A 273 13.79 0.31 3.81
C MET A 273 13.85 -0.30 2.41
N LEU A 274 13.08 0.20 1.45
CA LEU A 274 12.92 -0.41 0.12
C LEU A 274 14.28 -0.78 -0.53
N HIS A 275 15.24 0.14 -0.46
CA HIS A 275 16.58 -0.04 -1.01
C HIS A 275 17.57 -0.77 -0.13
N LEU A 276 17.23 -0.99 1.13
CA LEU A 276 18.08 -1.70 2.09
C LEU A 276 17.50 -3.06 2.49
N GLU A 277 16.38 -3.47 1.89
CA GLU A 277 15.67 -4.69 2.30
C GLU A 277 16.52 -5.95 2.11
N HIS A 278 17.31 -6.00 1.03
CA HIS A 278 18.23 -7.09 0.73
C HIS A 278 19.39 -7.18 1.75
N LEU A 279 19.74 -6.07 2.42
CA LEU A 279 20.76 -6.02 3.46
C LEU A 279 20.20 -6.31 4.86
N TYR A 280 18.90 -6.58 4.99
CA TYR A 280 18.28 -6.69 6.31
C TYR A 280 18.82 -7.88 7.13
N GLU A 281 19.11 -9.01 6.49
CA GLU A 281 19.68 -10.18 7.18
C GLU A 281 21.10 -9.91 7.69
N GLU A 282 21.96 -9.32 6.84
CA GLU A 282 23.30 -8.88 7.23
C GLU A 282 23.27 -7.82 8.33
N ALA A 283 22.35 -6.86 8.23
CA ALA A 283 22.11 -5.86 9.26
C ALA A 283 21.73 -6.51 10.60
N CYS A 284 20.89 -7.55 10.59
CA CYS A 284 20.54 -8.30 11.80
C CYS A 284 21.76 -9.04 12.38
N SER A 285 22.55 -9.71 11.54
CA SER A 285 23.78 -10.40 11.95
C SER A 285 24.78 -9.43 12.59
N PHE A 286 25.00 -8.26 11.98
CA PHE A 286 25.82 -7.20 12.55
C PHE A 286 25.30 -6.72 13.90
N LEU A 287 23.99 -6.46 14.02
CA LEU A 287 23.39 -6.03 15.28
C LEU A 287 23.51 -7.08 16.39
N LYS A 288 23.45 -8.38 16.04
CA LYS A 288 23.67 -9.48 17.00
C LYS A 288 25.12 -9.50 17.48
N LEU A 289 26.10 -9.31 16.59
CA LEU A 289 27.52 -9.24 16.95
C LEU A 289 27.81 -8.11 17.95
N ILE A 290 27.16 -6.97 17.81
CA ILE A 290 27.33 -5.83 18.72
C ILE A 290 26.33 -5.79 19.89
N GLY A 291 25.50 -6.84 20.06
CA GLY A 291 24.52 -6.94 21.15
C GLY A 291 23.39 -5.90 21.13
N LYS A 292 23.04 -5.34 19.96
CA LYS A 292 22.00 -4.29 19.80
C LYS A 292 20.77 -4.73 19.01
N TYR A 293 20.70 -6.00 18.62
CA TYR A 293 19.56 -6.56 17.89
C TYR A 293 18.27 -6.51 18.71
N THR A 294 17.15 -6.21 18.06
CA THR A 294 15.82 -6.27 18.67
C THR A 294 14.98 -7.30 17.97
N ASP A 295 14.48 -8.27 18.73
CA ASP A 295 13.64 -9.33 18.23
C ASP A 295 12.28 -8.80 17.73
N PRO A 296 11.76 -9.36 16.62
CA PRO A 296 10.40 -9.09 16.20
C PRO A 296 9.41 -9.68 17.23
N GLY A 297 8.43 -8.89 17.66
CA GLY A 297 7.45 -9.35 18.63
C GLY A 297 6.53 -8.24 19.13
N TYR A 298 5.45 -8.66 19.79
CA TYR A 298 4.56 -7.75 20.51
C TYR A 298 5.31 -7.15 21.70
N GLY A 299 5.15 -5.84 21.95
CA GLY A 299 5.82 -5.13 23.05
C GLY A 299 7.13 -4.41 22.69
N ASN A 300 7.77 -4.71 21.55
CA ASN A 300 9.06 -4.10 21.15
C ASN A 300 8.91 -2.77 20.37
N GLY A 301 7.73 -2.16 20.44
CA GLY A 301 7.40 -0.91 19.74
C GLY A 301 7.11 -1.09 18.24
N PRO A 302 6.58 -0.04 17.58
CA PRO A 302 6.23 -0.11 16.17
C PRO A 302 7.47 -0.23 15.29
N LYS A 303 7.32 -0.92 14.15
CA LYS A 303 8.33 -0.97 13.06
C LYS A 303 9.70 -1.51 13.52
N VAL A 304 9.76 -2.65 14.22
CA VAL A 304 11.04 -3.27 14.68
C VAL A 304 12.11 -3.34 13.58
N ARG A 305 11.74 -3.73 12.35
CA ARG A 305 12.70 -3.74 11.22
C ARG A 305 13.32 -2.36 10.96
N TRP A 306 12.52 -1.29 11.00
CA TRP A 306 12.99 0.09 10.86
C TRP A 306 13.91 0.49 12.03
N GLN A 307 13.56 0.10 13.25
CA GLN A 307 14.39 0.36 14.42
C GLN A 307 15.76 -0.33 14.28
N ASN A 308 15.76 -1.62 13.92
CA ASN A 308 16.98 -2.37 13.65
C ASN A 308 17.81 -1.68 12.56
N MET A 309 17.21 -1.35 11.42
CA MET A 309 17.96 -0.66 10.36
C MET A 309 18.51 0.71 10.80
N THR A 310 17.76 1.47 11.60
CA THR A 310 18.25 2.74 12.17
C THR A 310 19.44 2.52 13.10
N LYS A 311 19.39 1.48 13.95
CA LYS A 311 20.50 1.08 14.83
C LYS A 311 21.71 0.62 14.02
N THR A 312 21.49 -0.11 12.93
CA THR A 312 22.54 -0.55 12.01
C THR A 312 23.24 0.64 11.39
N LEU A 313 22.49 1.58 10.80
CA LEU A 313 23.04 2.81 10.21
C LEU A 313 23.90 3.57 11.21
N LEU A 314 23.38 3.79 12.43
CA LEU A 314 24.15 4.43 13.49
C LEU A 314 25.42 3.62 13.83
N GLY A 315 25.29 2.31 13.96
CA GLY A 315 26.39 1.39 14.27
C GLY A 315 27.50 1.40 13.22
N VAL A 316 27.18 1.60 11.94
CA VAL A 316 28.18 1.71 10.86
C VAL A 316 28.58 3.16 10.56
N GLY A 317 28.20 4.11 11.41
CA GLY A 317 28.56 5.54 11.29
C GLY A 317 27.84 6.29 10.18
N LEU A 318 26.65 5.84 9.76
CA LEU A 318 25.81 6.46 8.74
C LEU A 318 24.58 7.16 9.37
N PRO A 319 24.12 8.28 8.79
CA PRO A 319 22.95 8.98 9.30
C PRO A 319 21.65 8.23 8.95
N SER A 320 20.63 8.40 9.78
CA SER A 320 19.28 7.84 9.54
C SER A 320 18.60 8.39 8.27
N SER A 321 19.09 9.53 7.74
CA SER A 321 18.65 10.08 6.46
C SER A 321 18.89 9.12 5.27
N MET A 322 19.76 8.12 5.42
CA MET A 322 19.95 7.05 4.42
C MET A 322 18.70 6.19 4.21
N LEU A 323 17.70 6.27 5.10
CA LEU A 323 16.39 5.64 4.89
C LEU A 323 15.50 6.42 3.92
N ARG A 324 15.91 7.61 3.48
CA ARG A 324 15.21 8.38 2.46
C ARG A 324 15.57 7.83 1.08
N HIS A 325 14.68 7.01 0.53
CA HIS A 325 14.80 6.44 -0.81
C HIS A 325 14.20 7.36 -1.91
N GLY A 326 13.55 8.48 -1.54
CA GLY A 326 13.13 9.52 -2.49
C GLY A 326 11.94 9.19 -3.40
N VAL A 327 11.39 7.97 -3.33
CA VAL A 327 10.17 7.59 -4.09
C VAL A 327 8.97 8.27 -3.47
N LEU A 328 8.56 9.37 -4.10
CA LEU A 328 7.40 10.15 -3.71
C LEU A 328 6.13 9.37 -4.08
N ARG A 329 5.27 9.12 -3.09
CA ARG A 329 3.96 8.49 -3.31
C ARG A 329 2.89 9.55 -3.11
N GLU A 330 2.01 9.68 -4.10
CA GLU A 330 0.84 10.55 -3.98
C GLU A 330 -0.09 9.97 -2.92
N VAL A 331 -0.56 10.83 -2.04
CA VAL A 331 -1.48 10.48 -0.95
C VAL A 331 -2.87 10.93 -1.37
N PHE A 332 -3.84 10.05 -1.22
CA PHE A 332 -5.25 10.33 -1.48
C PHE A 332 -6.07 10.21 -0.20
N LEU A 333 -7.06 11.07 -0.07
CA LEU A 333 -8.04 11.08 1.02
C LEU A 333 -9.43 10.76 0.48
N TYR A 334 -10.10 9.83 1.15
CA TYR A 334 -11.51 9.52 0.97
C TYR A 334 -12.27 10.02 2.19
N ARG A 335 -13.26 10.89 1.96
CA ARG A 335 -14.09 11.48 3.01
C ARG A 335 -15.41 10.74 3.07
N PHE A 336 -15.76 10.21 4.25
CA PHE A 336 -17.02 9.47 4.44
C PHE A 336 -18.09 10.27 5.16
N VAL A 337 -17.77 11.46 5.65
CA VAL A 337 -18.69 12.33 6.40
C VAL A 337 -18.59 13.76 5.89
N GLU A 338 -19.69 14.50 6.03
CA GLU A 338 -19.72 15.95 5.91
C GLU A 338 -18.87 16.59 7.02
N ASP A 339 -18.51 17.86 6.86
CA ASP A 339 -17.69 18.61 7.84
C ASP A 339 -16.39 17.90 8.28
N PHE A 340 -15.83 17.06 7.41
CA PHE A 340 -14.64 16.26 7.73
C PHE A 340 -13.47 17.11 8.24
N ASP A 341 -13.18 18.25 7.61
CA ASP A 341 -12.07 19.14 8.00
C ASP A 341 -12.31 19.73 9.40
N LYS A 342 -13.55 20.13 9.69
CA LYS A 342 -13.96 20.64 11.00
C LYS A 342 -13.82 19.57 12.08
N GLY A 343 -14.28 18.35 11.80
CA GLY A 343 -14.13 17.21 12.71
C GLY A 343 -12.67 16.86 12.97
N MET A 344 -11.84 16.79 11.93
CA MET A 344 -10.40 16.52 12.07
C MET A 344 -9.64 17.66 12.77
N ALA A 345 -10.19 18.88 12.81
CA ALA A 345 -9.65 20.00 13.59
C ALA A 345 -10.10 20.00 15.06
N GLY A 346 -10.83 18.97 15.52
CA GLY A 346 -11.33 18.84 16.90
C GLY A 346 -12.78 19.30 17.10
N GLY A 347 -13.48 19.69 16.02
CA GLY A 347 -14.92 19.92 16.05
C GLY A 347 -15.73 18.62 15.86
N GLU A 348 -17.00 18.78 15.51
CA GLU A 348 -17.89 17.66 15.22
C GLU A 348 -17.84 17.24 13.74
N PHE A 349 -17.98 15.94 13.51
CA PHE A 349 -18.19 15.38 12.16
C PHE A 349 -19.67 15.48 11.77
N GLY A 350 -19.94 15.75 10.50
CA GLY A 350 -21.29 15.81 9.95
C GLY A 350 -21.86 14.43 9.58
N ALA A 351 -22.94 14.44 8.80
CA ALA A 351 -23.64 13.22 8.41
C ALA A 351 -22.78 12.33 7.47
N PRO A 352 -22.98 11.00 7.48
CA PRO A 352 -22.33 10.10 6.52
C PRO A 352 -22.72 10.43 5.07
N ILE A 353 -21.72 10.51 4.19
CA ILE A 353 -21.94 10.73 2.76
C ILE A 353 -22.14 9.38 2.08
N ASN A 354 -23.40 8.97 1.96
CA ASN A 354 -23.79 7.65 1.47
C ASN A 354 -23.39 7.41 0.00
N LEU A 355 -23.06 6.17 -0.31
CA LEU A 355 -22.81 5.66 -1.65
C LEU A 355 -23.03 4.14 -1.64
N SER A 356 -24.04 3.68 -2.37
CA SER A 356 -24.27 2.25 -2.54
C SER A 356 -23.17 1.62 -3.40
N GLU A 357 -22.78 0.39 -3.07
CA GLU A 357 -21.86 -0.39 -3.90
C GLU A 357 -22.49 -0.74 -5.26
N GLN A 358 -23.80 -0.97 -5.32
CA GLN A 358 -24.55 -1.24 -6.55
C GLN A 358 -24.57 0.00 -7.47
N ASP A 359 -24.80 1.18 -6.90
CA ASP A 359 -24.79 2.45 -7.63
C ASP A 359 -23.41 2.72 -8.22
N PHE A 360 -22.36 2.58 -7.40
CA PHE A 360 -21.00 2.81 -7.86
C PHE A 360 -20.55 1.75 -8.87
N GLY A 361 -20.93 0.49 -8.68
CA GLY A 361 -20.68 -0.61 -9.59
C GLY A 361 -21.29 -0.37 -10.98
N SER A 362 -22.57 -0.01 -11.01
CA SER A 362 -23.29 0.32 -12.25
C SER A 362 -22.68 1.54 -12.95
N TYR A 363 -22.40 2.60 -12.17
CA TYR A 363 -21.73 3.79 -12.69
C TYR A 363 -20.36 3.46 -13.29
N TRP A 364 -19.53 2.65 -12.62
CA TRP A 364 -18.23 2.24 -13.17
C TRP A 364 -18.38 1.43 -14.46
N ARG A 365 -19.35 0.52 -14.51
CA ARG A 365 -19.61 -0.34 -15.68
C ARG A 365 -19.93 0.51 -16.90
N GLU A 366 -20.90 1.40 -16.78
CA GLU A 366 -21.35 2.29 -17.86
C GLU A 366 -20.29 3.32 -18.25
N ARG A 367 -19.63 3.93 -17.25
CA ARG A 367 -18.70 5.04 -17.47
C ARG A 367 -17.34 4.60 -17.98
N TRP A 368 -16.88 3.42 -17.59
CA TRP A 368 -15.50 2.97 -17.82
C TRP A 368 -15.42 1.59 -18.47
N ALA A 369 -16.06 0.57 -17.91
CA ALA A 369 -15.85 -0.81 -18.37
C ALA A 369 -16.34 -1.03 -19.81
N MET A 370 -17.59 -0.70 -20.11
CA MET A 370 -18.18 -0.89 -21.44
C MET A 370 -17.49 -0.04 -22.51
N PRO A 371 -17.24 1.28 -22.32
CA PRO A 371 -16.50 2.07 -23.30
C PRO A 371 -15.06 1.59 -23.50
N ARG A 372 -14.41 1.09 -22.44
CA ARG A 372 -13.05 0.54 -22.53
C ARG A 372 -13.03 -0.75 -23.35
N ALA A 373 -13.98 -1.66 -23.09
CA ALA A 373 -14.14 -2.90 -23.84
C ALA A 373 -14.36 -2.62 -25.34
N ALA A 374 -15.27 -1.69 -25.67
CA ALA A 374 -15.58 -1.31 -27.05
C ALA A 374 -14.36 -0.70 -27.76
N ARG A 375 -13.54 0.09 -27.07
CA ARG A 375 -12.37 0.74 -27.66
C ARG A 375 -11.16 -0.19 -27.80
N PHE A 376 -11.06 -1.24 -26.99
CA PHE A 376 -9.91 -2.16 -26.96
C PHE A 376 -10.37 -3.61 -26.94
N PRO A 377 -11.01 -4.12 -28.01
CA PRO A 377 -11.67 -5.44 -28.02
C PRO A 377 -10.74 -6.61 -27.69
N ASP A 378 -9.43 -6.46 -27.90
CA ASP A 378 -8.42 -7.49 -27.59
C ASP A 378 -8.28 -7.77 -26.08
N TRP A 379 -8.93 -6.99 -25.22
CA TRP A 379 -8.95 -7.20 -23.77
C TRP A 379 -9.40 -8.61 -23.36
N SER A 380 -10.20 -9.29 -24.21
CA SER A 380 -10.78 -10.60 -23.93
C SER A 380 -10.03 -11.78 -24.59
N GLN A 381 -8.94 -11.52 -25.31
CA GLN A 381 -8.25 -12.51 -26.15
C GLN A 381 -7.04 -13.17 -25.46
N GLY A 382 -6.77 -12.81 -24.20
CA GLY A 382 -5.61 -13.30 -23.46
C GLY A 382 -5.82 -14.66 -22.79
N ASP A 383 -4.69 -15.26 -22.37
CA ASP A 383 -4.70 -16.33 -21.36
C ASP A 383 -4.43 -15.70 -19.99
N GLU A 384 -5.50 -15.32 -19.29
CA GLU A 384 -5.38 -14.74 -17.96
C GLU A 384 -4.86 -15.75 -16.93
N HIS A 385 -5.10 -17.05 -17.09
CA HIS A 385 -4.57 -18.06 -16.17
C HIS A 385 -3.06 -18.16 -16.27
N ALA A 386 -2.51 -18.21 -17.48
CA ALA A 386 -1.06 -18.18 -17.69
C ALA A 386 -0.45 -16.87 -17.19
N THR A 387 -1.16 -15.75 -17.35
CA THR A 387 -0.72 -14.44 -16.83
C THR A 387 -0.68 -14.42 -15.30
N ILE A 388 -1.71 -14.96 -14.64
CA ILE A 388 -1.76 -15.09 -13.19
C ILE A 388 -0.66 -16.04 -12.70
N GLN A 389 -0.49 -17.20 -13.32
CA GLN A 389 0.57 -18.15 -12.95
C GLN A 389 1.96 -17.53 -13.08
N ARG A 390 2.23 -16.78 -14.16
CA ARG A 390 3.48 -16.02 -14.30
C ARG A 390 3.65 -15.00 -13.18
N ALA A 391 2.60 -14.26 -12.82
CA ALA A 391 2.66 -13.30 -11.72
C ALA A 391 2.93 -13.95 -10.35
N LEU A 392 2.37 -15.14 -10.11
CA LEU A 392 2.60 -15.92 -8.89
C LEU A 392 4.01 -16.54 -8.85
N ASN A 393 4.57 -16.87 -10.01
CA ASN A 393 5.87 -17.52 -10.16
C ASN A 393 7.01 -16.56 -10.51
N ALA A 394 6.72 -15.26 -10.67
CA ALA A 394 7.69 -14.28 -11.08
C ALA A 394 8.86 -14.22 -10.09
N GLU A 395 10.00 -14.77 -10.52
CA GLU A 395 11.33 -14.49 -10.00
C GLU A 395 11.89 -13.37 -10.87
N PHE A 396 12.08 -12.18 -10.32
CA PHE A 396 12.89 -11.18 -10.98
C PHE A 396 14.22 -11.15 -10.25
N ALA A 397 15.29 -11.46 -10.97
CA ALA A 397 16.64 -11.29 -10.49
C ALA A 397 16.76 -9.88 -9.88
N THR A 398 17.32 -9.79 -8.68
CA THR A 398 17.78 -8.51 -8.15
C THR A 398 18.67 -7.91 -9.24
N PRO A 399 18.43 -6.67 -9.71
CA PRO A 399 19.37 -6.04 -10.61
C PRO A 399 20.74 -6.11 -9.93
N ALA A 400 21.70 -6.73 -10.61
CA ALA A 400 23.07 -6.75 -10.12
C ALA A 400 23.51 -5.28 -9.89
N PRO A 401 24.30 -5.03 -8.82
CA PRO A 401 24.66 -3.67 -8.39
C PRO A 401 25.28 -2.82 -9.49
#